data_AF-A0A523A8S1-F1
#
_entry.id   AF-A0A523A8S1-F1
#
_cell.length_a   1.000
_cell.length_b   1.000
_cell.length_c   1.000
_cell.angle_alpha   90.00
_cell.angle_beta   90.00
_cell.angle_gamma   90.00
#
_symmetry.space_group_name_H-M   'P 1'
#
loop_
_entity.id
_entity.type
_entity.pdbx_description
1 polymer ?
#
loop_
_entity_poly.entity_id
_entity_poly.type
_entity_poly.pdbx_seq_one_letter_code
_entity_poly.pdbx_strand_id
1 'polypeptide(L)' 'MAKITINSVRKIYKDGTHRARKPEETLGWIEPKMAIAGVTRLANITGLDRIGIPIFSAVRPTAAEGAVS' A
#
# COMPACT_ATOMS: atom_id res chain seq x y z
N MET A 1 6.69 24.47 9.87
CA MET A 1 5.94 23.41 9.15
C MET A 1 5.89 23.78 7.67
N ALA A 2 6.14 22.84 6.76
CA ALA A 2 6.06 23.11 5.33
C ALA A 2 4.60 23.38 4.91
N LYS A 3 4.38 24.39 4.06
CA LYS A 3 3.06 24.70 3.49
C LYS A 3 2.66 23.56 2.54
N ILE A 4 1.62 22.81 2.88
CA ILE A 4 1.04 21.78 1.99
C ILE A 4 0.13 22.48 0.99
N THR A 5 0.33 22.22 -0.30
CA THR A 5 -0.54 22.70 -1.39
C THR A 5 -1.23 21.52 -2.04
N ILE A 6 -2.56 21.58 -2.14
CA ILE A 6 -3.36 20.58 -2.86
C ILE A 6 -3.52 21.06 -4.30
N ASN A 7 -3.07 20.25 -5.25
CA ASN A 7 -3.17 20.54 -6.68
C ASN A 7 -4.18 19.60 -7.34
N SER A 8 -4.91 20.12 -8.34
CA SER A 8 -5.74 19.28 -9.20
C SER A 8 -4.87 18.33 -10.02
N VAL A 9 -5.31 17.08 -10.17
CA VAL A 9 -4.58 16.06 -10.94
C VAL A 9 -5.56 15.16 -11.68
N ARG A 10 -5.19 14.75 -12.90
CA ARG A 10 -5.97 13.81 -13.69
C ARG A 10 -5.86 12.39 -13.12
N LYS A 11 -6.98 11.68 -13.04
CA LYS A 11 -7.00 10.25 -12.73
C LYS A 11 -6.58 9.46 -13.97
N ILE A 12 -5.46 8.74 -13.89
CA ILE A 12 -4.90 7.97 -15.00
C ILE A 12 -5.16 6.46 -14.88
N TYR A 13 -5.47 5.98 -13.67
CA TYR A 13 -5.83 4.58 -13.41
C TYR A 13 -7.22 4.50 -12.77
N LYS A 14 -8.07 3.63 -13.31
CA LYS A 14 -9.51 3.52 -12.98
C LYS A 14 -9.99 2.07 -12.81
N ASP A 15 -9.09 1.10 -12.89
CA ASP A 15 -9.44 -0.32 -12.73
C ASP A 15 -9.39 -0.70 -11.25
N GLY A 16 -10.55 -1.04 -10.68
CA GLY A 16 -10.75 -1.28 -9.24
C GLY A 16 -10.56 -0.06 -8.32
N THR A 17 -9.75 0.94 -8.70
CA THR A 17 -9.47 2.15 -7.91
C THR A 17 -9.28 3.38 -8.79
N HIS A 18 -9.52 4.58 -8.25
CA HIS A 18 -9.28 5.85 -8.94
C HIS A 18 -7.95 6.48 -8.47
N ARG A 19 -6.91 6.45 -9.30
CA ARG A 19 -5.56 6.92 -8.94
C ARG A 19 -4.97 7.88 -9.97
N ALA A 20 -4.08 8.76 -9.50
CA ALA A 20 -3.33 9.72 -10.31
C ALA A 20 -2.02 9.15 -10.89
N ARG A 21 -1.63 7.94 -10.49
CA ARG A 21 -0.48 7.17 -10.96
C ARG A 21 -0.88 5.71 -11.16
N LYS A 22 -0.14 4.97 -11.97
CA LYS A 22 -0.34 3.52 -12.11
C LYS A 22 0.08 2.77 -10.83
N PRO A 23 -0.44 1.57 -10.57
CA PRO A 23 -0.04 0.77 -9.41
C PRO A 23 1.46 0.51 -9.35
N GLU A 24 2.11 0.22 -10.48
CA GLU A 24 3.54 -0.10 -10.54
C GLU A 24 4.42 1.12 -10.20
N GLU A 25 4.01 2.30 -10.66
CA GLU A 25 4.67 3.57 -10.31
C GLU A 25 4.53 3.88 -8.83
N THR A 26 3.37 3.55 -8.26
CA THR A 26 3.12 3.70 -6.82
C THR A 26 3.99 2.72 -6.04
N LEU A 27 4.06 1.46 -6.47
CA LEU A 27 4.86 0.42 -5.83
C LEU A 27 6.34 0.81 -5.78
N GLY A 28 6.95 1.15 -6.93
CA GLY A 28 8.36 1.58 -6.96
C GLY A 28 8.63 2.85 -6.15
N TRP A 29 7.64 3.73 -6.01
CA TRP A 29 7.76 4.92 -5.15
C TRP A 29 7.72 4.58 -3.64
N ILE A 30 6.92 3.58 -3.23
CA ILE A 30 6.75 3.23 -1.81
C ILE A 30 7.72 2.16 -1.32
N GLU A 31 8.23 1.28 -2.19
CA GLU A 31 9.18 0.22 -1.85
C GLU A 31 10.35 0.71 -0.97
N PRO A 32 11.10 1.78 -1.32
CA PRO A 32 12.19 2.26 -0.49
C PRO A 32 11.73 2.87 0.84
N LYS A 33 10.43 3.14 1.02
CA LYS A 33 9.84 3.72 2.24
C LYS A 33 9.29 2.66 3.19
N MET A 34 9.26 1.39 2.79
CA MET A 34 8.72 0.30 3.63
C MET A 34 9.45 0.17 4.97
N ALA A 35 10.79 0.30 4.95
CA ALA A 35 11.61 0.27 6.16
C ALA A 35 11.27 1.44 7.11
N ILE A 36 11.04 2.64 6.57
CA ILE A 36 10.64 3.82 7.35
C ILE A 36 9.27 3.59 7.99
N ALA A 37 8.35 2.97 7.26
CA ALA A 37 7.05 2.58 7.77
C ALA A 37 7.12 1.43 8.81
N GLY A 38 8.26 0.77 8.98
CA GLY A 38 8.44 -0.38 9.88
C GLY A 38 7.91 -1.70 9.34
N VAL A 39 7.62 -1.78 8.03
CA VAL A 39 7.19 -3.03 7.38
C VAL A 39 8.42 -3.88 7.12
N THR A 40 8.41 -5.10 7.65
CA THR A 40 9.54 -6.05 7.59
C THR A 40 9.31 -7.19 6.61
N ARG A 41 8.05 -7.51 6.30
CA ARG A 41 7.68 -8.56 5.34
C ARG A 41 6.32 -8.26 4.72
N LEU A 42 6.19 -8.57 3.43
CA LEU A 42 4.91 -8.66 2.73
C LEU A 42 4.68 -10.13 2.35
N ALA A 43 3.52 -10.66 2.70
CA ALA A 43 3.12 -12.02 2.36
C ALA A 43 1.96 -11.99 1.39
N ASN A 44 2.12 -12.62 0.22
CA ASN A 44 1.00 -12.97 -0.63
C ASN A 44 0.28 -14.16 0.02
N ILE A 45 -0.95 -13.95 0.45
CA ILE A 45 -1.78 -14.98 1.09
C ILE A 45 -2.98 -15.38 0.22
N THR A 46 -2.92 -15.02 -1.06
CA THR A 46 -3.86 -15.50 -2.07
C THR A 46 -3.88 -17.02 -2.08
N GLY A 47 -5.07 -17.61 -2.01
CA GLY A 47 -5.24 -19.07 -1.98
C GLY A 47 -5.20 -19.71 -0.60
N LEU A 48 -5.05 -18.93 0.49
CA LEU A 48 -5.39 -19.42 1.83
C LEU A 48 -6.91 -19.59 2.01
N ASP A 49 -7.70 -18.90 1.19
CA ASP A 49 -9.12 -19.15 1.02
C ASP A 49 -9.43 -19.82 -0.33
N ARG A 50 -10.71 -20.19 -0.51
CA ARG A 50 -11.22 -20.84 -1.72
C ARG A 50 -11.62 -19.90 -2.86
N ILE A 51 -11.63 -18.58 -2.62
CA ILE A 51 -12.19 -17.58 -3.55
C ILE A 51 -11.13 -17.17 -4.57
N GLY A 52 -9.85 -17.16 -4.17
CA GLY A 52 -8.74 -16.84 -5.06
C GLY A 52 -8.61 -15.36 -5.40
N ILE A 53 -9.23 -14.48 -4.60
CA ILE A 53 -9.03 -13.04 -4.71
C ILE A 53 -7.62 -12.68 -4.22
N PRO A 54 -6.89 -11.77 -4.90
CA PRO A 54 -5.57 -11.34 -4.45
C PRO A 54 -5.62 -10.67 -3.08
N ILE A 55 -4.94 -11.25 -2.09
CA ILE A 55 -4.84 -10.72 -0.71
C ILE A 55 -3.37 -10.75 -0.25
N PHE A 56 -2.95 -9.67 0.39
CA PHE A 56 -1.60 -9.49 0.90
C PHE A 56 -1.64 -9.04 2.37
N SER A 57 -0.74 -9.56 3.19
CA SER A 57 -0.56 -9.16 4.59
C SER A 57 0.83 -8.53 4.79
N ALA A 58 0.88 -7.43 5.56
CA ALA A 58 2.11 -6.72 5.88
C ALA A 58 2.48 -6.93 7.36
N VAL A 59 3.71 -7.35 7.62
CA VAL A 59 4.24 -7.55 8.98
C VAL A 59 4.96 -6.30 9.44
N ARG A 60 4.41 -5.65 10.46
CA ARG A 60 4.96 -4.44 11.10
C ARG A 60 5.14 -4.65 12.61
N PRO A 61 6.30 -5.17 13.07
CA PRO A 61 6.52 -5.48 14.48
C PRO A 61 6.46 -4.27 15.42
N THR A 62 6.73 -3.06 14.89
CA THR A 62 6.71 -1.80 15.65
C THR A 62 5.33 -1.15 15.70
N ALA A 63 4.27 -1.91 15.41
CA ALA A 63 2.91 -1.42 15.52
C ALA A 63 2.52 -1.16 16.98
N ALA A 64 1.65 -0.16 17.17
CA ALA A 64 1.16 0.17 18.51
C ALA A 64 0.33 -0.99 19.07
N GLU A 65 0.26 -1.07 20.40
CA GLU A 65 -0.61 -2.04 21.07
C GLU A 65 -2.06 -1.92 20.57
N GLY A 66 -2.70 -3.07 20.33
CA GLY A 66 -4.03 -3.11 19.71
C GLY A 66 -4.04 -2.97 18.18
N ALA A 67 -2.89 -2.83 17.53
CA ALA A 67 -2.81 -2.99 16.09
C ALA A 67 -3.09 -4.44 15.69
N VAL A 68 -4.19 -4.65 14.98
CA VAL A 68 -4.60 -5.96 14.44
C VAL A 68 -4.64 -5.86 12.93
N SER A 69 -4.23 -6.95 12.26
CA SER A 69 -4.38 -7.13 10.81
C SER A 69 -5.68 -7.84 10.48
#